data_AF-A0A7L2AW06-F1
#
_entry.id   AF-A0A7L2AW06-F1
#
_cell.length_a   1.000
_cell.length_b   1.000
_cell.length_c   1.000
_cell.angle_alpha   90.00
_cell.angle_beta   90.00
_cell.angle_gamma   90.00
#
_symmetry.space_group_name_H-M   'P 1'
#
loop_
_entity.id
_entity.type
_entity.pdbx_description
1 polymer ?
#
loop_
_entity_poly.entity_id
_entity_poly.type
_entity_poly.pdbx_seq_one_letter_code
_entity_poly.pdbx_strand_id
1 'polypeptide(L)' 'MRILQLLFAVIVILLLQDVPARGLSDSQQCRSNHGHCRRLCFHMERWEGSCSNGRLRCCR' A
#
# COMPACT_ATOMS: atom_id res chain seq x y z
N MET A 1 -24.50 9.67 30.85
CA MET A 1 -23.11 9.18 30.96
C MET A 1 -22.74 8.13 29.91
N ARG A 2 -23.59 7.15 29.55
CA ARG A 2 -23.25 6.16 28.49
C ARG A 2 -23.33 6.68 27.04
N ILE A 3 -24.25 7.62 26.78
CA ILE A 3 -24.42 8.23 25.45
C ILE A 3 -23.15 8.99 25.02
N LEU A 4 -22.52 9.71 25.96
CA LEU A 4 -21.28 10.45 25.69
C LEU A 4 -20.12 9.50 25.34
N GLN A 5 -20.06 8.34 25.98
CA GLN A 5 -19.04 7.30 25.70
C GLN A 5 -19.25 6.66 24.33
N LEU A 6 -20.51 6.40 23.95
CA LEU A 6 -20.85 5.89 22.62
C LEU A 6 -20.49 6.90 21.52
N LEU A 7 -20.84 8.17 21.72
CA LEU A 7 -20.46 9.25 20.80
C LEU A 7 -18.94 9.35 20.65
N PHE A 8 -18.21 9.28 21.76
CA PHE A 8 -16.74 9.32 21.74
C PHE A 8 -16.15 8.14 20.96
N ALA A 9 -16.65 6.92 21.18
CA ALA A 9 -16.20 5.73 20.44
C ALA A 9 -16.46 5.85 18.93
N VAL A 10 -17.63 6.35 18.53
CA VAL A 10 -17.96 6.57 17.11
C VAL A 10 -17.03 7.59 16.48
N ILE A 11 -16.78 8.72 17.15
CA ILE A 11 -15.86 9.75 16.66
C ILE A 11 -14.44 9.20 16.49
N VAL A 12 -13.96 8.42 17.46
CA VAL A 12 -12.64 7.77 17.38
C VAL A 12 -12.58 6.79 16.22
N ILE A 13 -13.59 5.95 16.01
CA ILE A 13 -13.61 4.98 14.90
C ILE A 13 -13.65 5.70 13.55
N LEU A 14 -14.45 6.77 13.40
CA LEU A 14 -14.49 7.60 12.19
C LEU A 14 -13.13 8.25 11.92
N LEU A 15 -12.46 8.80 12.93
CA LEU A 15 -11.10 9.36 12.82
C LEU A 15 -10.05 8.31 12.42
N LEU A 16 -10.18 7.06 12.88
CA LEU A 16 -9.28 5.98 12.49
C LEU A 16 -9.53 5.49 11.06
N GLN A 17 -10.75 5.62 10.53
CA GLN A 17 -11.06 5.28 9.13
C GLN A 17 -10.52 6.31 8.13
N ASP A 18 -10.30 7.56 8.56
CA ASP A 18 -9.65 8.63 7.77
C ASP A 18 -8.13 8.46 7.66
N VAL A 19 -7.52 7.54 8.43
CA VAL A 19 -6.21 7.02 8.06
C VAL A 19 -6.46 6.18 6.82
N PRO A 20 -6.05 6.63 5.62
CA PRO A 20 -6.24 5.79 4.47
C PRO A 20 -5.52 4.50 4.82
N ALA A 21 -6.18 3.37 4.65
CA ALA A 21 -5.46 2.15 4.35
C ALA A 21 -4.70 2.47 3.06
N ARG A 22 -3.56 3.16 3.21
CA ARG A 22 -2.62 3.47 2.16
C ARG A 22 -2.12 2.08 1.83
N GLY A 23 -2.85 1.39 0.95
CA GLY A 23 -2.39 0.14 0.36
C GLY A 23 -0.94 0.39 0.02
N LEU A 24 -0.07 -0.56 0.39
CA LEU A 24 1.37 -0.38 0.21
C LEU A 24 1.58 0.18 -1.18
N SER A 25 2.36 1.26 -1.31
CA SER A 25 2.63 1.78 -2.65
C SER A 25 3.10 0.62 -3.52
N ASP A 26 2.73 0.61 -4.79
CA ASP A 26 3.13 -0.42 -5.75
C ASP A 26 4.61 -0.83 -5.63
N SER A 27 5.46 0.16 -5.31
CA SER A 27 6.88 0.02 -5.02
C SER A 27 7.18 -0.74 -3.72
N GLN A 28 6.47 -0.43 -2.64
CA GLN A 28 6.58 -1.15 -1.37
C GLN A 28 6.00 -2.57 -1.47
N GLN A 29 4.92 -2.77 -2.21
CA GLN A 29 4.36 -4.09 -2.45
C GLN A 29 5.34 -4.97 -3.26
N CYS A 30 5.94 -4.43 -4.32
CA CYS A 30 6.99 -5.10 -5.07
C CYS A 30 8.17 -5.51 -4.16
N ARG A 31 8.65 -4.57 -3.33
CA ARG A 31 9.76 -4.84 -2.40
C ARG A 31 9.40 -5.88 -1.33
N SER A 32 8.16 -5.86 -0.85
CA SER A 32 7.64 -6.86 0.11
C SER A 32 7.55 -8.26 -0.51
N ASN A 33 7.34 -8.37 -1.82
CA ASN A 33 7.35 -9.63 -2.57
C ASN A 33 8.75 -10.07 -3.02
N HIS A 34 9.81 -9.46 -2.48
CA HIS A 34 11.21 -9.70 -2.87
C HIS A 34 11.51 -9.34 -4.35
N GLY A 35 10.70 -8.49 -4.96
CA GLY A 35 10.93 -7.96 -6.30
C GLY A 35 11.76 -6.67 -6.29
N HIS A 36 12.27 -6.31 -7.47
CA HIS A 36 13.04 -5.10 -7.71
C HIS A 36 12.33 -4.17 -8.68
N CYS A 37 12.19 -2.89 -8.30
CA CYS A 37 11.64 -1.87 -9.18
C CYS A 37 12.71 -1.38 -10.16
N ARG A 38 12.53 -1.62 -11.45
CA ARG A 38 13.46 -1.26 -12.53
C ARG A 38 12.72 -0.66 -13.74
N ARG A 39 13.42 0.06 -14.64
CA ARG A 39 12.80 0.52 -15.90
C ARG A 39 12.53 -0.64 -16.86
N LEU A 40 13.46 -1.59 -16.92
CA LEU A 40 13.37 -2.86 -17.64
C LEU A 40 13.82 -3.99 -16.71
N CYS A 41 13.14 -5.13 -16.81
CA CYS A 41 13.56 -6.35 -16.14
C CYS A 41 14.71 -6.98 -16.91
N PHE A 42 15.64 -7.63 -16.20
CA PHE A 42 16.65 -8.44 -16.87
C PHE A 42 16.00 -9.63 -17.57
N HIS A 43 16.68 -10.23 -18.55
CA HIS A 43 16.14 -11.39 -19.26
C HIS A 43 15.77 -12.52 -18.30
N MET A 44 16.50 -12.67 -17.20
CA MET A 44 16.30 -13.73 -16.20
C MET A 44 15.19 -13.41 -15.20
N GLU A 45 14.73 -12.15 -15.14
CA GLU A 45 13.65 -11.71 -14.25
C GLU A 45 12.31 -11.73 -15.01
N ARG A 46 11.25 -12.09 -14.31
CA ARG A 46 9.87 -12.01 -14.76
C ARG A 46 9.27 -10.66 -14.36
N TRP A 47 8.43 -10.12 -15.25
CA TRP A 47 7.58 -8.97 -14.93
C TRP A 47 6.41 -9.39 -14.04
N GLU A 48 6.35 -8.86 -12.82
CA GLU A 48 5.28 -9.17 -11.86
C GLU A 48 4.31 -8.00 -11.63
N GLY A 49 4.64 -6.80 -12.10
CA GLY A 49 3.76 -5.64 -11.94
C GLY A 49 4.44 -4.30 -12.19
N SER A 50 3.89 -3.26 -11.59
CA SER A 50 4.40 -1.89 -11.73
C SER A 50 4.94 -1.36 -10.41
N CYS A 51 5.81 -0.34 -10.51
CA CYS A 51 6.32 0.44 -9.39
C CYS A 51 6.25 1.94 -9.74
N SER A 52 6.25 2.78 -8.71
CA SER A 52 6.27 4.24 -8.80
C SER A 52 5.12 4.81 -9.64
N ASN A 53 3.91 4.33 -9.36
CA ASN A 53 2.67 4.60 -10.09
C ASN A 53 2.79 4.27 -11.59
N GLY A 54 3.36 3.12 -11.94
CA GLY A 54 3.48 2.68 -13.34
C GLY A 54 4.72 3.19 -14.09
N ARG A 55 5.57 4.03 -13.48
CA ARG A 55 6.80 4.54 -14.11
C ARG A 55 7.91 3.49 -14.21
N LEU A 56 7.88 2.51 -13.33
CA LEU A 56 8.82 1.41 -13.25
C LEU A 56 8.07 0.08 -13.27
N ARG A 57 8.81 -0.99 -13.50
CA ARG A 57 8.36 -2.37 -13.51
C ARG A 57 8.86 -3.07 -12.26
N CYS A 58 8.00 -3.89 -11.65
CA CYS A 58 8.42 -4.84 -10.63
C CYS A 58 8.96 -6.11 -11.32
N CYS A 59 10.21 -6.44 -11.04
CA CYS A 59 10.94 -7.55 -11.66
C CYS A 59 11.38 -8.55 -10.59
N ARG A 60 11.16 -9.86 -10.82
CA ARG A 60 11.52 -10.93 -9.89
C ARG A 60 12.05 -12.16 -10.59
#